data_AF-A0A246G7A3-F1
#
_entry.id   AF-A0A246G7A3-F1
#
_cell.length_a   1.000
_cell.length_b   1.000
_cell.length_c   1.000
_cell.angle_alpha   90.00
_cell.angle_beta   90.00
_cell.angle_gamma   90.00
#
_symmetry.space_group_name_H-M   'P 1'
#
loop_
_entity.id
_entity.type
_entity.pdbx_description
1 polymer ?
#
loop_
_entity_poly.entity_id
_entity_poly.type
_entity_poly.pdbx_seq_one_letter_code
_entity_poly.pdbx_strand_id
1 'polypeptide(L)'
;MKKIKEFYCIQTNDAHASIENEIKGICKVKQELFRPQIFVDNYSLFENTNNQRSKSLIVYPNHKLSFTEEELLYLSEIFDFEIKEDESGHKSAKISDDTRFAIVDLVWLSTTFQKEYIIIDSKRWQFDYQPRSAGEDARGEDVTYIHGIWENPELPENIMKKIKGEF
;
A
#
# COMPACT_ATOMS: atom_id res chain seq x y z
N MET A 1 16.56 -2.28 -9.00
CA MET A 1 15.42 -2.51 -8.07
C MET A 1 15.61 -3.78 -7.23
N LYS A 2 15.49 -3.70 -5.89
CA LYS A 2 15.63 -4.85 -4.97
C LYS A 2 14.33 -5.14 -4.24
N LYS A 3 13.82 -6.37 -4.30
CA LYS A 3 12.62 -6.81 -3.54
C LYS A 3 12.98 -7.18 -2.11
N ILE A 4 12.27 -6.61 -1.15
CA ILE A 4 12.42 -6.90 0.28
C ILE A 4 11.40 -7.99 0.65
N LYS A 5 11.88 -9.09 1.22
CA LYS A 5 11.03 -10.24 1.59
C LYS A 5 10.66 -10.26 3.07
N GLU A 6 11.55 -9.77 3.91
CA GLU A 6 11.44 -9.68 5.36
C GLU A 6 11.84 -8.27 5.80
N PHE A 7 11.14 -7.75 6.79
CA PHE A 7 11.37 -6.41 7.34
C PHE A 7 11.04 -6.40 8.83
N TYR A 8 11.64 -5.47 9.56
CA TYR A 8 11.28 -5.27 10.95
C TYR A 8 9.99 -4.44 11.01
N CYS A 9 9.06 -4.83 11.88
CA CYS A 9 7.77 -4.20 12.02
C CYS A 9 7.43 -4.01 13.50
N ILE A 10 6.80 -2.87 13.80
CA ILE A 10 6.10 -2.64 15.06
C ILE A 10 4.61 -2.54 14.74
N GLN A 11 3.80 -3.38 15.37
CA GLN A 11 2.35 -3.40 15.25
C GLN A 11 1.70 -2.92 16.54
N THR A 12 0.59 -2.18 16.46
CA THR A 12 -0.14 -1.72 17.65
C THR A 12 -1.61 -2.14 17.61
N ASN A 13 -2.04 -2.80 18.68
CA ASN A 13 -3.42 -3.28 18.81
C ASN A 13 -4.39 -2.16 19.27
N ASP A 14 -3.86 -1.07 19.85
CA ASP A 14 -4.63 0.11 20.26
C ASP A 14 -4.22 1.36 19.45
N ALA A 15 -5.16 2.28 19.25
CA ALA A 15 -4.92 3.61 18.70
C ALA A 15 -4.13 4.48 19.68
N HIS A 16 -4.28 4.23 20.99
CA HIS A 16 -3.40 4.76 22.02
C HIS A 16 -2.19 3.84 22.14
N ALA A 17 -1.20 4.05 21.27
CA ALA A 17 0.04 3.28 21.22
C ALA A 17 0.82 3.32 22.54
N SER A 18 0.39 2.56 23.53
CA SER A 18 1.18 2.26 24.72
C SER A 18 2.22 1.23 24.33
N ILE A 19 3.47 1.44 24.78
CA ILE A 19 4.61 0.55 24.52
C ILE A 19 4.29 -0.91 24.92
N GLU A 20 3.42 -1.09 25.92
CA GLU A 20 2.98 -2.39 26.43
C GLU A 20 2.13 -3.21 25.43
N ASN A 21 1.52 -2.54 24.44
CA ASN A 21 0.66 -3.17 23.42
C ASN A 21 1.36 -3.31 22.06
N GLU A 22 2.67 -3.09 21.99
CA GLU A 22 3.46 -3.18 20.76
C GLU A 22 3.94 -4.63 20.52
N ILE A 23 3.59 -5.18 19.35
CA ILE A 23 4.17 -6.44 18.87
C ILE A 23 5.30 -6.09 17.92
N LYS A 24 6.53 -6.46 18.30
CA LYS A 24 7.76 -6.15 17.56
C LYS A 24 8.37 -7.42 17.00
N GLY A 25 8.85 -7.36 15.76
CA GLY A 25 9.56 -8.50 15.20
C GLY A 25 9.84 -8.39 13.72
N ILE A 26 10.42 -9.47 13.19
CA ILE A 26 10.59 -9.63 11.75
C ILE A 26 9.29 -10.18 11.17
N CYS A 27 8.78 -9.51 10.14
CA CYS A 27 7.57 -9.91 9.44
C CYS A 27 7.86 -10.06 7.93
N LYS A 28 6.96 -10.71 7.19
CA LYS A 28 7.15 -11.07 5.77
C LYS A 28 6.18 -10.35 4.85
N VAL A 29 6.57 -10.07 3.62
CA VAL A 29 5.57 -9.63 2.62
C VAL A 29 4.51 -10.72 2.38
N LYS A 30 3.37 -10.33 1.80
CA LYS A 30 2.15 -11.13 1.62
C LYS A 30 1.51 -11.57 2.94
N GLN A 31 1.42 -10.65 3.91
CA GLN A 31 0.80 -10.86 5.21
C GLN A 31 -0.08 -9.67 5.62
N GLU A 32 -1.03 -9.93 6.51
CA GLU A 32 -1.82 -8.92 7.20
C GLU A 32 -1.09 -8.41 8.45
N LEU A 33 -1.09 -7.09 8.64
CA LEU A 33 -0.47 -6.45 9.79
C LEU A 33 -1.39 -5.41 10.41
N PHE A 34 -1.39 -5.32 11.74
CA PHE A 34 -2.18 -4.35 12.50
C PHE A 34 -1.39 -3.06 12.69
N ARG A 35 -1.89 -1.95 12.10
CA ARG A 35 -1.27 -0.61 12.18
C ARG A 35 0.27 -0.65 12.05
N PRO A 36 0.81 -1.22 10.96
CA PRO A 36 2.22 -1.49 10.88
C PRO A 36 3.07 -0.22 10.75
N GLN A 37 4.09 -0.11 11.59
CA GLN A 37 5.26 0.72 11.34
C GLN A 37 6.36 -0.15 10.74
N ILE A 38 6.71 0.10 9.48
CA ILE A 38 7.64 -0.72 8.71
C ILE A 38 9.03 -0.11 8.75
N PHE A 39 10.03 -0.94 9.05
CA PHE A 39 11.43 -0.56 9.10
C PHE A 39 12.26 -1.37 8.11
N VAL A 40 13.08 -0.68 7.34
CA VAL A 40 14.06 -1.26 6.41
C VAL A 40 15.43 -0.64 6.70
N ASP A 41 16.46 -1.46 6.84
CA ASP A 41 17.83 -1.03 7.18
C ASP A 41 17.88 -0.12 8.44
N ASN A 42 17.02 -0.39 9.43
CA ASN A 42 16.82 0.41 10.65
C ASN A 42 16.20 1.81 10.46
N TYR A 43 15.60 2.07 9.29
CA TYR A 43 14.85 3.30 9.01
C TYR A 43 13.36 3.04 8.95
N SER A 44 12.57 3.86 9.63
CA SER A 44 11.11 3.83 9.50
C SER A 44 10.72 4.41 8.13
N LEU A 45 9.98 3.64 7.34
CA LEU A 45 9.55 4.08 6.02
C LEU A 45 8.49 5.20 6.08
N PHE A 46 7.79 5.35 7.20
CA PHE A 46 6.69 6.30 7.36
C PHE A 46 7.05 7.51 8.24
N GLU A 47 8.32 7.70 8.59
CA GLU A 47 8.75 8.81 9.45
C GLU A 47 8.63 10.18 8.77
N ASN A 48 8.79 10.24 7.44
CA ASN A 48 8.69 11.47 6.66
C ASN A 48 7.52 11.44 5.67
N THR A 49 6.34 11.83 6.16
CA THR A 49 5.11 11.87 5.37
C THR A 49 5.13 12.93 4.25
N ASN A 50 5.98 13.96 4.34
CA ASN A 50 6.07 15.01 3.30
C ASN A 50 6.59 14.45 1.96
N ASN A 51 7.43 13.41 2.02
CA ASN A 51 8.00 12.75 0.85
C ASN A 51 7.27 11.45 0.50
N GLN A 52 6.01 11.33 0.90
CA GLN A 52 5.18 10.17 0.61
C GLN A 52 4.06 10.54 -0.39
N ARG A 53 3.82 9.64 -1.34
CA ARG A 53 2.71 9.72 -2.29
C ARG A 53 2.07 8.35 -2.41
N SER A 54 0.74 8.31 -2.51
CA SER A 54 0.00 7.09 -2.76
C SER A 54 -0.80 7.24 -4.05
N LYS A 55 -0.89 6.14 -4.80
CA LYS A 55 -1.64 6.07 -6.05
C LYS A 55 -2.34 4.73 -6.11
N SER A 56 -3.66 4.74 -6.20
CA SER A 56 -4.42 3.52 -6.39
C SER A 56 -4.10 2.90 -7.76
N LEU A 57 -3.88 1.59 -7.77
CA LEU A 57 -3.57 0.81 -8.96
C LEU A 57 -4.86 0.46 -9.72
N ILE A 58 -5.47 1.49 -10.30
CA ILE A 58 -6.75 1.43 -11.00
C ILE A 58 -6.70 2.22 -12.30
N VAL A 59 -7.39 1.70 -13.32
CA VAL A 59 -7.61 2.38 -14.59
C VAL A 59 -8.98 3.04 -14.55
N TYR A 60 -8.97 4.36 -14.62
CA TYR A 60 -10.17 5.13 -14.93
C TYR A 60 -10.13 5.57 -16.39
N PRO A 61 -11.09 5.10 -17.22
CA PRO A 61 -11.24 5.60 -18.58
C PRO A 61 -11.33 7.14 -18.58
N ASN A 62 -10.61 7.79 -19.50
CA ASN A 62 -10.62 9.25 -19.71
C ASN A 62 -10.05 10.12 -18.57
N HIS A 63 -9.38 9.55 -17.57
CA HIS A 63 -8.75 10.33 -16.51
C HIS A 63 -7.23 10.46 -16.74
N LYS A 64 -6.74 11.64 -17.15
CA LYS A 64 -5.31 11.82 -17.50
C LYS A 64 -4.32 11.46 -16.38
N LEU A 65 -4.75 11.55 -15.12
CA LEU A 65 -3.92 11.27 -13.95
C LEU A 65 -3.96 9.80 -13.52
N SER A 66 -4.83 8.95 -14.11
CA SER A 66 -4.85 7.51 -13.83
C SER A 66 -3.76 6.79 -14.63
N PHE A 67 -3.48 5.55 -14.24
CA PHE A 67 -2.69 4.65 -15.08
C PHE A 67 -3.48 4.30 -16.33
N THR A 68 -2.79 4.22 -17.46
CA THR A 68 -3.35 3.55 -18.65
C THR A 68 -3.39 2.04 -18.40
N GLU A 69 -4.14 1.32 -19.23
CA GLU A 69 -4.16 -0.14 -19.17
C GLU A 69 -2.76 -0.73 -19.39
N GLU A 70 -2.01 -0.22 -20.37
CA GLU A 70 -0.64 -0.64 -20.66
C GLU A 70 0.30 -0.41 -19.47
N GLU A 71 0.17 0.74 -18.80
CA GLU A 71 0.96 1.04 -17.60
C GLU A 71 0.58 0.11 -16.44
N LEU A 72 -0.71 -0.17 -16.23
CA LEU A 72 -1.15 -1.08 -15.17
C LEU A 72 -0.68 -2.52 -15.45
N LEU A 73 -0.74 -2.97 -16.70
CA LEU A 73 -0.23 -4.28 -17.12
C LEU A 73 1.28 -4.37 -16.88
N TYR A 74 2.04 -3.36 -17.29
CA TYR A 74 3.47 -3.29 -17.03
C TYR A 74 3.81 -3.36 -15.53
N LEU A 75 3.07 -2.62 -14.70
CA LEU A 75 3.24 -2.63 -13.25
C LEU A 75 2.90 -4.00 -12.65
N SER A 76 1.90 -4.71 -13.20
CA SER A 76 1.47 -6.02 -12.72
C SER A 76 2.56 -7.08 -12.85
N GLU A 77 3.33 -7.04 -13.95
CA GLU A 77 4.45 -7.93 -14.20
C GLU A 77 5.61 -7.69 -13.23
N ILE A 78 5.86 -6.43 -12.88
CA ILE A 78 6.96 -6.03 -11.99
C ILE A 78 6.62 -6.33 -10.53
N PHE A 79 5.39 -6.01 -10.14
CA PHE A 79 4.97 -6.02 -8.74
C PHE A 79 4.18 -7.26 -8.34
N ASP A 80 3.94 -8.21 -9.26
CA ASP A 80 3.37 -9.54 -9.00
C ASP A 80 1.91 -9.50 -8.49
N PHE A 81 1.08 -8.63 -9.07
CA PHE A 81 -0.36 -8.53 -8.77
C PHE A 81 -1.23 -8.93 -9.97
N GLU A 82 -2.47 -9.35 -9.70
CA GLU A 82 -3.46 -9.66 -10.74
C GLU A 82 -4.22 -8.38 -11.15
N ILE A 83 -4.72 -8.33 -12.39
CA ILE A 83 -5.64 -7.29 -12.83
C ILE A 83 -7.04 -7.90 -12.92
N LYS A 84 -8.01 -7.28 -12.25
CA LYS A 84 -9.43 -7.59 -12.37
C LYS A 84 -10.13 -6.52 -13.20
N GLU A 85 -11.14 -6.93 -13.94
CA GLU A 85 -12.04 -6.06 -14.67
C GLU A 85 -13.46 -6.26 -14.13
N ASP A 86 -14.18 -5.16 -13.88
CA ASP A 86 -15.58 -5.20 -13.47
C ASP A 86 -16.55 -5.15 -14.67
N GLU A 87 -17.84 -5.31 -14.41
CA GLU A 87 -18.88 -5.31 -15.45
C GLU A 87 -18.97 -3.97 -16.22
N SER A 88 -18.43 -2.89 -15.66
CA SER A 88 -18.37 -1.56 -16.29
C SER A 88 -17.07 -1.31 -17.06
N GLY A 89 -16.18 -2.30 -17.13
CA GLY A 89 -14.89 -2.22 -17.83
C GLY A 89 -13.80 -1.49 -17.03
N HIS A 90 -14.01 -1.20 -15.74
CA HIS A 90 -12.95 -0.66 -14.91
C HIS A 90 -11.96 -1.75 -14.53
N LYS A 91 -10.67 -1.45 -14.66
CA LYS A 91 -9.59 -2.37 -14.30
C LYS A 91 -8.93 -1.94 -12.99
N SER A 92 -8.71 -2.88 -12.09
CA SER A 92 -8.06 -2.65 -10.80
C SER A 92 -7.10 -3.77 -10.44
N ALA A 93 -6.05 -3.44 -9.68
CA ALA A 93 -5.15 -4.45 -9.15
C ALA A 93 -5.83 -5.28 -8.04
N LYS A 94 -5.44 -6.55 -7.95
CA LYS A 94 -5.79 -7.49 -6.90
C LYS A 94 -4.52 -8.16 -6.36
N ILE A 95 -4.37 -8.13 -5.04
CA ILE A 95 -3.20 -8.68 -4.33
C ILE A 95 -3.55 -9.77 -3.30
N SER A 96 -4.83 -9.96 -3.03
CA SER A 96 -5.37 -10.93 -2.06
C SER A 96 -6.72 -11.48 -2.57
N ASP A 97 -7.04 -12.72 -2.20
CA ASP A 97 -8.36 -13.32 -2.45
C ASP A 97 -9.43 -12.81 -1.48
N ASP A 98 -9.02 -12.23 -0.36
CA ASP A 98 -9.93 -11.59 0.58
C ASP A 98 -10.42 -10.26 0.01
N THR A 99 -11.73 -10.20 -0.26
CA THR A 99 -12.41 -9.06 -0.86
C THR A 99 -12.43 -7.82 0.02
N ARG A 100 -12.08 -7.93 1.31
CA ARG A 100 -11.92 -6.77 2.20
C ARG A 100 -10.70 -5.92 1.83
N PHE A 101 -9.72 -6.49 1.10
CA PHE A 101 -8.57 -5.79 0.54
C PHE A 101 -8.82 -5.39 -0.92
N ALA A 102 -9.93 -4.68 -1.16
CA ALA A 102 -10.43 -4.38 -2.50
C ALA A 102 -9.64 -3.29 -3.23
N ILE A 103 -9.13 -2.30 -2.48
CA ILE A 103 -8.35 -1.19 -3.07
C ILE A 103 -6.89 -1.45 -2.82
N VAL A 104 -6.14 -1.54 -3.91
CA VAL A 104 -4.69 -1.73 -3.91
C VAL A 104 -4.04 -0.40 -4.23
N ASP A 105 -3.15 0.02 -3.35
CA ASP A 105 -2.38 1.25 -3.49
C ASP A 105 -0.91 0.93 -3.75
N LEU A 106 -0.30 1.79 -4.58
CA LEU A 106 1.12 1.92 -4.74
C LEU A 106 1.56 3.15 -3.95
N VAL A 107 2.27 2.91 -2.85
CA VAL A 107 2.83 3.96 -2.01
C VAL A 107 4.29 4.15 -2.38
N TRP A 108 4.65 5.34 -2.84
CA TRP A 108 6.03 5.76 -3.01
C TRP A 108 6.47 6.65 -1.86
N LEU A 109 7.71 6.48 -1.45
CA LEU A 109 8.34 7.34 -0.46
C LEU A 109 9.83 7.50 -0.72
N SER A 110 10.36 8.67 -0.35
CA SER A 110 11.80 8.91 -0.28
C SER A 110 12.25 9.15 1.15
N THR A 111 13.22 8.37 1.59
CA THR A 111 13.86 8.52 2.90
C THR A 111 14.77 9.76 2.95
N THR A 112 15.17 10.13 4.16
CA THR A 112 16.13 11.22 4.42
C THR A 112 17.50 11.01 3.76
N PHE A 113 17.88 9.75 3.48
CA PHE A 113 19.12 9.40 2.78
C PHE A 113 18.95 9.24 1.26
N GLN A 114 17.86 9.78 0.69
CA GLN A 114 17.54 9.70 -0.74
C GLN A 114 17.37 8.27 -1.27
N LYS A 115 17.16 7.27 -0.39
CA LYS A 115 16.66 5.97 -0.83
C LYS A 115 15.17 6.06 -1.10
N GLU A 116 14.75 5.58 -2.25
CA GLU A 116 13.34 5.52 -2.65
C GLU A 116 12.77 4.11 -2.44
N TYR A 117 11.51 4.04 -2.06
CA TYR A 117 10.80 2.78 -1.89
C TYR A 117 9.43 2.85 -2.57
N ILE A 118 9.00 1.70 -3.10
CA ILE A 118 7.61 1.43 -3.45
C ILE A 118 7.08 0.32 -2.55
N ILE A 119 5.91 0.53 -1.99
CA ILE A 119 5.14 -0.46 -1.24
C ILE A 119 3.84 -0.68 -2.00
N ILE A 120 3.50 -1.93 -2.28
CA ILE A 120 2.15 -2.31 -2.71
C ILE A 120 1.42 -2.81 -1.49
N ASP A 121 0.38 -2.08 -1.10
CA ASP A 121 -0.44 -2.42 0.05
C ASP A 121 -1.94 -2.31 -0.26
N SER A 122 -2.73 -2.86 0.65
CA SER A 122 -4.17 -2.65 0.69
C SER A 122 -4.60 -2.55 2.13
N LYS A 123 -5.43 -1.56 2.42
CA LYS A 123 -6.09 -1.45 3.72
C LYS A 123 -7.42 -2.17 3.67
N ARG A 124 -7.73 -2.90 4.74
CA ARG A 124 -9.01 -3.58 4.90
C ARG A 124 -10.14 -2.54 4.92
N TRP A 125 -11.00 -2.52 3.89
CA TRP A 125 -12.19 -1.66 3.87
C TRP A 125 -13.22 -2.17 4.89
N GLN A 126 -13.67 -1.29 5.79
CA GLN A 126 -14.79 -1.49 6.69
C GLN A 126 -16.08 -1.11 5.93
N PHE A 127 -16.80 -2.05 5.30
CA PHE A 127 -17.92 -1.71 4.40
C PHE A 127 -19.22 -1.21 5.07
N ASP A 128 -20.03 -0.56 4.23
CA ASP A 128 -21.25 0.28 4.42
C ASP A 128 -22.45 -0.28 5.22
N TYR A 129 -22.41 -1.51 5.73
CA TYR A 129 -23.55 -2.13 6.46
C TYR A 129 -23.48 -1.94 7.98
N GLN A 130 -22.60 -1.09 8.49
CA GLN A 130 -22.58 -0.77 9.91
C GLN A 130 -23.67 0.28 10.24
N PRO A 131 -24.48 0.08 11.30
CA PRO A 131 -25.43 1.09 11.74
C PRO A 131 -24.68 2.41 11.98
N ARG A 132 -25.27 3.55 11.57
CA ARG A 132 -24.66 4.90 11.73
C ARG A 132 -24.33 5.28 13.20
N SER A 133 -24.74 4.47 14.17
CA SER A 133 -24.36 4.54 15.59
C SER A 133 -23.07 3.78 15.93
N ALA A 134 -22.40 3.14 14.96
CA ALA A 134 -21.05 2.57 15.09
C ALA A 134 -19.93 3.64 15.12
N GLY A 135 -20.29 4.88 15.50
CA GLY A 135 -19.32 5.82 16.07
C GLY A 135 -18.84 5.41 17.47
N GLU A 136 -19.44 4.37 18.08
CA GLU A 136 -19.09 3.90 19.44
C GLU A 136 -18.81 2.37 19.53
N ASP A 137 -18.27 1.79 18.45
CA ASP A 137 -17.09 0.92 18.59
C ASP A 137 -16.09 1.32 17.50
N ALA A 138 -15.41 2.44 17.75
CA ALA A 138 -14.47 3.12 16.84
C ALA A 138 -13.16 2.32 16.55
N ARG A 139 -13.18 0.99 16.65
CA ARG A 139 -11.99 0.11 16.70
C ARG A 139 -11.94 -0.96 15.62
N GLY A 140 -12.59 -0.75 14.48
CA GLY A 140 -12.35 -1.63 13.34
C GLY A 140 -10.84 -1.66 13.06
N GLU A 141 -10.26 -2.85 13.15
CA GLU A 141 -8.80 -3.02 13.11
C GLU A 141 -8.27 -2.44 11.80
N ASP A 142 -7.37 -1.44 11.90
CA ASP A 142 -6.65 -0.88 10.76
C ASP A 142 -5.59 -1.91 10.33
N VAL A 143 -6.08 -2.92 9.61
CA VAL A 143 -5.28 -4.01 9.07
C VAL A 143 -4.83 -3.62 7.68
N THR A 144 -3.52 -3.66 7.48
CA THR A 144 -2.89 -3.44 6.18
C THR A 144 -2.30 -4.75 5.70
N TYR A 145 -2.70 -5.17 4.50
CA TYR A 145 -2.05 -6.25 3.78
C TYR A 145 -0.86 -5.69 2.99
N ILE A 146 0.35 -6.12 3.31
CA ILE A 146 1.57 -5.70 2.60
C ILE A 146 1.87 -6.75 1.54
N HIS A 147 1.61 -6.46 0.27
CA HIS A 147 1.89 -7.40 -0.82
C HIS A 147 3.39 -7.46 -1.15
N GLY A 148 4.06 -6.31 -1.14
CA GLY A 148 5.50 -6.26 -1.37
C GLY A 148 6.11 -4.89 -1.12
N ILE A 149 7.43 -4.88 -0.97
CA ILE A 149 8.25 -3.67 -0.78
C ILE A 149 9.46 -3.77 -1.72
N TRP A 150 9.75 -2.70 -2.44
CA TRP A 150 10.84 -2.59 -3.40
C TRP A 150 11.70 -1.36 -3.11
N GLU A 151 13.00 -1.57 -2.96
CA GLU A 151 14.02 -0.53 -2.79
C GLU A 151 14.55 -0.09 -4.16
N ASN A 152 14.69 1.23 -4.33
CA ASN A 152 15.16 1.92 -5.54
C ASN A 152 14.46 1.38 -6.80
N PRO A 153 13.15 1.67 -6.94
CA PRO A 153 12.39 1.23 -8.10
C PRO A 153 12.92 1.89 -9.38
N GLU A 154 13.15 1.08 -10.40
CA GLU A 154 13.58 1.54 -11.73
C GLU A 154 12.37 1.41 -12.66
N LEU A 155 11.53 2.45 -12.69
CA LEU A 155 10.34 2.51 -13.55
C LEU A 155 10.51 3.62 -14.61
N PRO A 156 9.80 3.52 -15.75
CA PRO A 156 9.75 4.58 -16.74
C PRO A 156 9.40 5.94 -16.15
N GLU A 157 10.00 7.01 -16.66
CA GLU A 157 9.86 8.37 -16.12
C GLU A 157 8.40 8.85 -16.09
N ASN A 158 7.60 8.51 -17.10
CA ASN A 158 6.17 8.84 -17.15
C ASN A 158 5.39 8.18 -15.99
N ILE A 159 5.71 6.91 -15.67
CA ILE A 159 5.10 6.17 -14.56
C ILE A 159 5.58 6.74 -13.22
N MET A 160 6.88 7.03 -13.09
CA MET A 160 7.42 7.64 -11.86
C MET A 160 6.80 8.99 -11.57
N LYS A 161 6.63 9.85 -12.58
CA LYS A 161 5.88 11.10 -12.42
C LYS A 161 4.48 10.82 -11.90
N LYS A 162 3.76 9.79 -12.40
CA LYS A 162 2.35 9.41 -12.06
C LYS A 162 2.21 9.10 -10.59
N ILE A 163 3.19 8.38 -10.09
CA ILE A 163 3.32 7.97 -8.71
C ILE A 163 3.68 9.17 -7.81
N LYS A 164 4.63 10.01 -8.23
CA LYS A 164 5.09 11.19 -7.44
C LYS A 164 4.12 12.38 -7.49
N GLY A 165 3.20 12.40 -8.46
CA GLY A 165 2.25 13.49 -8.65
C GLY A 165 2.86 14.73 -9.34
N GLU A 166 3.84 14.53 -10.22
CA GLU A 166 4.64 15.60 -10.86
C GLU A 166 4.14 15.94 -12.29
N PHE A 167 2.83 16.12 -12.51
CA PHE A 167 2.23 16.48 -13.82
C PHE A 167 1.86 17.95 -13.93
#